data_AF-A0AAX2JC93-F1
#
_entry.id   AF-A0AAX2JC93-F1
#
_cell.length_a   1.000
_cell.length_b   1.000
_cell.length_c   1.000
_cell.angle_alpha   90.00
_cell.angle_beta   90.00
_cell.angle_gamma   90.00
#
_symmetry.space_group_name_H-M   'P 1'
#
loop_
_entity.id
_entity.type
_entity.pdbx_description
1 polymer ?
#
loop_
_entity_poly.entity_id
_entity_poly.type
_entity_poly.pdbx_seq_one_letter_code
_entity_poly.pdbx_strand_id
1 'polypeptide(L)' 'MILKHEKYKNVTVTVKGKEIVFAEGRADVPDTLLCKELLRNPSIKEVKEEIIEEEK' A
#
# COMPACT_ATOMS: atom_id res chain seq x y z
N MET A 1 -5.65 -3.12 -4.46
CA MET A 1 -4.22 -3.49 -4.51
C MET A 1 -3.64 -3.11 -3.17
N ILE A 2 -2.96 -4.02 -2.49
CA ILE A 2 -2.45 -3.73 -1.15
C ILE A 2 -1.06 -3.11 -1.28
N LEU A 3 -0.89 -1.92 -0.72
CA LEU A 3 0.40 -1.26 -0.59
C LEU A 3 0.86 -1.34 0.85
N LYS A 4 2.18 -1.45 1.07
CA LYS A 4 2.81 -1.42 2.39
C LYS A 4 3.78 -0.25 2.50
N HIS A 5 3.63 0.53 3.56
CA HIS A 5 4.57 1.55 3.95
C HIS A 5 5.65 0.93 4.85
N GLU A 6 6.91 1.00 4.44
CA GLU A 6 8.02 0.33 5.15
C GLU A 6 8.47 1.12 6.40
N LYS A 7 8.33 2.44 6.36
CA LYS A 7 8.80 3.33 7.43
C LYS A 7 7.79 3.58 8.55
N TYR A 8 6.50 3.63 8.25
CA TYR A 8 5.46 4.03 9.21
C TYR A 8 4.33 3.02 9.23
N LYS A 9 3.86 2.68 10.44
CA LYS A 9 2.71 1.80 10.62
C LYS A 9 1.38 2.54 10.47
N ASN A 10 1.26 3.78 10.90
CA ASN A 10 0.02 4.53 10.76
C ASN A 10 0.34 5.89 10.14
N VAL A 11 0.01 6.05 8.86
CA VAL A 11 0.29 7.29 8.12
C VAL A 11 -0.79 7.55 7.08
N THR A 12 -1.19 8.81 6.95
CA THR A 12 -2.08 9.26 5.88
C THR A 12 -1.24 9.91 4.80
N VAL A 13 -1.39 9.43 3.57
CA VAL A 13 -0.69 9.96 2.40
C VAL A 13 -1.72 10.57 1.47
N THR A 14 -1.57 11.85 1.16
CA THR A 14 -2.44 12.54 0.20
C THR A 14 -1.79 12.52 -1.19
N VAL A 15 -2.45 11.91 -2.16
CA VAL A 15 -2.02 11.86 -3.57
C VAL A 15 -3.16 12.38 -4.44
N LYS A 16 -2.87 13.41 -5.26
CA LYS A 16 -3.83 14.02 -6.19
C LYS A 16 -5.17 14.41 -5.54
N GLY A 17 -5.11 14.90 -4.29
CA GLY A 17 -6.30 15.31 -3.53
C GLY A 17 -7.13 14.17 -2.94
N LYS A 18 -6.67 12.91 -3.07
CA LYS A 18 -7.25 11.76 -2.38
C LYS A 18 -6.36 11.38 -1.19
N GLU A 19 -6.98 11.12 -0.06
CA GLU A 19 -6.29 10.68 1.16
C GLU A 19 -6.28 9.16 1.23
N ILE A 20 -5.11 8.59 1.43
CA ILE A 20 -4.88 7.15 1.54
C ILE A 20 -4.32 6.87 2.92
N VAL A 21 -5.09 6.15 3.72
CA VAL A 21 -4.70 5.79 5.08
C VAL A 21 -3.99 4.45 5.03
N PHE A 22 -2.72 4.45 5.43
CA PHE A 22 -1.97 3.24 5.74
C PHE A 22 -2.21 2.92 7.21
N ALA A 23 -2.95 1.85 7.47
CA ALA A 23 -3.19 1.28 8.80
C ALA A 23 -2.31 0.04 8.98
N GLU A 24 -1.61 -0.05 10.12
CA GLU A 24 -0.63 -1.12 10.40
C GLU A 24 0.45 -1.31 9.31
N GLY A 25 0.72 -0.24 8.58
CA GLY A 25 1.68 -0.13 7.51
C GLY A 25 1.11 -0.60 6.19
N ARG A 26 -0.19 -0.85 6.08
CA ARG A 26 -0.85 -1.31 4.85
C ARG A 26 -2.00 -0.40 4.45
N ALA A 27 -2.17 -0.17 3.16
CA ALA A 27 -3.32 0.52 2.60
C ALA A 27 -3.88 -0.30 1.44
N ASP A 28 -5.19 -0.49 1.40
CA ASP A 28 -5.84 -1.00 0.20
C ASP A 28 -6.19 0.17 -0.72
N VAL A 29 -5.59 0.15 -1.90
CA VAL A 29 -5.78 1.15 -2.93
C VAL A 29 -6.42 0.45 -4.14
N PRO A 30 -7.73 0.61 -4.37
CA PRO A 30 -8.40 0.01 -5.53
C PRO A 30 -8.08 0.73 -6.84
N ASP A 31 -7.65 1.99 -6.77
CA ASP A 31 -7.37 2.84 -7.93
C ASP A 31 -5.93 2.63 -8.44
N THR A 32 -5.79 2.02 -9.62
CA THR A 32 -4.49 1.70 -10.22
C THR A 32 -3.64 2.94 -10.52
N LEU A 33 -4.26 4.10 -10.81
CA LEU A 33 -3.52 5.33 -11.07
C LEU A 33 -2.92 5.89 -9.77
N LEU A 34 -3.68 5.83 -8.67
CA LEU A 34 -3.15 6.19 -7.35
C LEU A 34 -2.06 5.24 -6.89
N CYS A 35 -2.24 3.93 -7.11
CA CYS A 35 -1.24 2.93 -6.80
C CYS A 35 0.11 3.24 -7.46
N LYS A 36 0.11 3.52 -8.77
CA LYS A 36 1.34 3.87 -9.48
C LYS A 36 2.03 5.10 -8.90
N GLU A 37 1.28 6.11 -8.51
CA GLU A 37 1.83 7.33 -7.91
C GLU A 37 2.39 7.08 -6.52
N LEU A 38 1.71 6.28 -5.69
CA LEU A 38 2.19 5.89 -4.36
C LEU A 38 3.47 5.04 -4.45
N LEU A 39 3.55 4.14 -5.44
CA LEU A 39 4.73 3.32 -5.70
C LEU A 39 5.95 4.13 -6.21
N ARG A 40 5.78 5.41 -6.58
CA ARG A 40 6.92 6.30 -6.82
C ARG A 40 7.62 6.71 -5.53
N ASN A 41 6.95 6.56 -4.39
CA ASN A 41 7.57 6.79 -3.10
C ASN A 41 8.42 5.56 -2.73
N PRO A 42 9.74 5.71 -2.51
CA PRO A 42 10.63 4.58 -2.20
C PRO A 42 10.29 3.88 -0.87
N SER A 43 9.48 4.51 -0.01
CA SER A 43 9.04 3.92 1.25
C SER A 43 7.75 3.08 1.12
N ILE A 44 7.15 3.00 -0.07
CA ILE A 44 5.90 2.27 -0.32
C ILE A 44 6.17 1.15 -1.32
N LYS A 45 5.76 -0.07 -0.98
CA LYS A 45 5.87 -1.25 -1.83
C LYS A 45 4.52 -1.90 -2.05
N GLU A 46 4.35 -2.56 -3.18
CA GLU A 46 3.18 -3.41 -3.43
C GLU A 46 3.33 -4.71 -2.63
N VAL A 47 2.29 -5.07 -1.88
CA VAL A 47 2.16 -6.40 -1.28
C VAL A 47 1.37 -7.23 -2.27
N LYS A 48 2.06 -8.09 -3.01
CA LYS A 48 1.42 -9.24 -3.64
C LYS A 48 1.19 -10.21 -2.49
N GLU A 49 -0.08 -10.49 -2.17
CA GLU A 49 -0.39 -11.64 -1.33
C GLU A 49 0.15 -12.87 -2.05
N GLU A 50 1.34 -13.33 -1.66
CA GLU A 50 1.72 -14.71 -1.85
C GLU A 50 0.68 -15.50 -1.06
N ILE A 51 -0.23 -16.13 -1.81
CA ILE A 51 -1.16 -17.13 -1.27
C ILE A 51 -0.25 -18.18 -0.66
N ILE A 52 -0.14 -18.17 0.67
CA ILE A 52 0.57 -19.21 1.39
C ILE A 52 -0.31 -20.45 1.20
N GLU A 53 0.03 -21.30 0.22
CA GLU A 53 -0.38 -22.70 0.28
C GLU A 53 0.24 -23.26 1.57
N GLU A 54 -0.54 -23.23 2.66
CA GLU A 54 -0.34 -24.15 3.77
C GLU A 54 -0.53 -25.56 3.20
N GLU A 55 0.57 -26.16 2.71
CA GLU A 55 0.64 -27.61 2.53
C GLU A 55 0.40 -28.26 3.89
N LYS A 56 -0.66 -29.06 3.90
CA LYS A 56 -1.28 -29.73 5.05
C LYS A 56 -0.55 -31.01 5.43
#